data_AF-A0A833G2H3-F1
#
_entry.id   AF-A0A833G2H3-F1
#
_cell.length_a   1.000
_cell.length_b   1.000
_cell.length_c   1.000
_cell.angle_alpha   90.00
_cell.angle_beta   90.00
_cell.angle_gamma   90.00
#
_symmetry.space_group_name_H-M   'P 1'
#
loop_
_entity.id
_entity.type
_entity.pdbx_description
1 polymer ?
#
loop_
_entity_poly.entity_id
_entity_poly.type
_entity_poly.pdbx_seq_one_letter_code
_entity_poly.pdbx_strand_id
1 'polypeptide(L)'
;MVEQPRSDARRDPARHFAAGEVALYPREEGFANGLRESLKRTDGRALIFVHGYRTPFDNSVYRAAQIVHDSGYRGTPVLFSWASTGRTVDYIYDNNSATVARDGLEKTLRLLHAAGARRIDIVAHSMGNWLTMEALRQFALASDRDVSDRLGDVILASPDIDVDVFKSQLRRIGKPDRPFFVIVSRDDRALLASSIIAGNRPRVGDYGNDADLAELGIT
;
A
#
# COMPACT_ATOMS: atom_id res chain seq x y z
N MET A 1 -10.40 3.24 20.28
CA MET A 1 -9.21 2.64 19.64
C MET A 1 -9.31 1.15 19.84
N VAL A 2 -9.54 0.40 18.76
CA VAL A 2 -9.67 -1.06 18.76
C VAL A 2 -8.29 -1.62 18.42
N GLU A 3 -7.65 -2.27 19.38
CA GLU A 3 -6.26 -2.73 19.25
C GLU A 3 -6.20 -4.23 18.93
N GLN A 4 -5.03 -4.72 18.53
CA GLN A 4 -4.73 -6.14 18.43
C GLN A 4 -4.35 -6.68 19.82
N PRO A 5 -4.90 -7.80 20.30
CA PRO A 5 -4.56 -8.32 21.62
C PRO A 5 -3.12 -8.86 21.64
N ARG A 6 -2.32 -8.39 22.60
CA ARG A 6 -1.00 -8.95 22.92
C ARG A 6 -1.18 -10.28 23.68
N SER A 7 -1.09 -11.40 22.95
CA SER A 7 -1.05 -12.82 23.40
C SER A 7 -2.06 -13.30 24.47
N ASP A 8 -2.72 -14.44 24.20
CA ASP A 8 -3.53 -15.33 25.07
C ASP A 8 -4.57 -14.72 26.05
N ALA A 9 -4.69 -13.40 26.15
CA ALA A 9 -5.75 -12.74 26.88
C ALA A 9 -7.09 -12.93 26.14
N ARG A 10 -8.15 -13.26 26.90
CA ARG A 10 -9.53 -13.41 26.40
C ARG A 10 -9.87 -12.28 25.44
N ARG A 11 -10.11 -12.63 24.18
CA ARG A 11 -10.49 -11.71 23.11
C ARG A 11 -11.82 -11.06 23.49
N ASP A 12 -11.78 -9.79 23.88
CA ASP A 12 -12.96 -8.96 24.08
C ASP A 12 -13.42 -8.42 22.71
N PRO A 13 -14.56 -8.88 22.16
CA PRO A 13 -15.08 -8.41 20.88
C PRO A 13 -15.54 -6.95 20.91
N ALA A 14 -15.67 -6.32 22.09
CA ALA A 14 -15.91 -4.89 22.21
C ALA A 14 -14.64 -4.03 22.05
N ARG A 15 -13.45 -4.65 22.05
CA ARG A 15 -12.15 -3.95 22.05
C ARG A 15 -11.14 -4.45 21.01
N HIS A 16 -11.38 -5.59 20.39
CA HIS A 16 -10.46 -6.20 19.42
C HIS A 16 -11.20 -6.66 18.17
N PHE A 17 -10.59 -6.43 17.01
CA PHE A 17 -11.05 -7.04 15.77
C PHE A 17 -10.97 -8.56 15.86
N ALA A 18 -11.98 -9.25 15.34
CA ALA A 18 -12.00 -10.69 15.16
C ALA A 18 -12.56 -11.04 13.77
N ALA A 19 -11.94 -11.99 13.09
CA ALA A 19 -12.47 -12.51 11.84
C ALA A 19 -13.74 -13.32 12.13
N GLY A 20 -14.88 -12.89 11.58
CA GLY A 20 -16.17 -13.57 11.75
C GLY A 20 -16.44 -14.63 10.68
N GLU A 21 -16.01 -14.39 9.44
CA GLU A 21 -16.21 -15.30 8.30
C GLU A 21 -15.01 -15.20 7.36
N VAL A 22 -14.65 -16.32 6.73
CA VAL A 22 -13.63 -16.38 5.69
C VAL A 22 -14.21 -17.10 4.47
N ALA A 23 -14.30 -16.38 3.36
CA ALA A 23 -14.63 -16.95 2.05
C ALA A 23 -13.38 -16.96 1.17
N LEU A 24 -13.15 -18.07 0.48
CA LEU A 24 -12.05 -18.22 -0.48
C LEU A 24 -12.61 -18.17 -1.90
N TYR A 25 -11.90 -17.49 -2.79
CA TYR A 25 -12.18 -17.48 -4.23
C TYR A 25 -11.09 -18.29 -4.96
N PRO A 26 -11.32 -19.58 -5.28
CA PRO A 26 -10.29 -20.42 -5.92
C PRO A 26 -9.93 -19.99 -7.33
N ARG A 27 -10.80 -19.19 -7.97
CA ARG A 27 -10.63 -18.66 -9.32
C ARG A 27 -10.80 -17.16 -9.31
N GLU A 28 -10.03 -16.50 -10.16
CA GLU A 28 -10.04 -15.04 -10.34
C GLU A 28 -11.44 -14.51 -10.70
N GLU A 29 -12.20 -15.24 -11.52
CA GLU A 29 -13.57 -14.86 -11.89
C GLU A 29 -14.48 -14.71 -10.67
N GLY A 30 -14.36 -15.61 -9.68
CA GLY A 30 -15.13 -15.53 -8.44
C GLY A 30 -14.77 -14.28 -7.65
N PHE A 31 -13.47 -13.98 -7.53
CA PHE A 31 -13.00 -12.78 -6.87
C PHE A 31 -13.47 -11.50 -7.60
N ALA A 32 -13.37 -11.47 -8.93
CA ALA A 32 -13.82 -10.34 -9.75
C ALA A 32 -15.32 -10.09 -9.61
N ASN A 33 -16.14 -11.14 -9.53
CA ASN A 33 -17.57 -11.00 -9.25
C ASN A 33 -17.85 -10.47 -7.84
N GLY A 34 -17.13 -10.96 -6.83
CA GLY A 34 -17.20 -10.42 -5.47
C GLY A 34 -16.83 -8.93 -5.41
N LEU A 35 -15.76 -8.52 -6.11
CA LEU A 35 -15.37 -7.12 -6.25
C LEU A 35 -16.45 -6.30 -6.93
N ARG A 36 -17.00 -6.76 -8.06
CA ARG A 36 -18.06 -6.06 -8.80
C ARG A 36 -19.28 -5.79 -7.93
N GLU A 37 -19.74 -6.79 -7.17
CA GLU A 37 -20.88 -6.62 -6.28
C GLU A 37 -20.57 -5.68 -5.11
N SER A 38 -19.36 -5.73 -4.54
CA SER A 38 -18.95 -4.78 -3.51
C SER A 38 -18.89 -3.35 -4.05
N LEU A 39 -18.24 -3.15 -5.20
CA LEU A 39 -18.07 -1.84 -5.84
C LEU A 39 -19.41 -1.20 -6.22
N LYS A 40 -20.39 -1.97 -6.71
CA LYS A 40 -21.76 -1.47 -6.95
C LYS A 40 -22.38 -0.87 -5.69
N ARG A 41 -22.20 -1.51 -4.53
CA ARG A 41 -22.74 -1.02 -3.24
C ARG A 41 -21.97 0.17 -2.69
N THR A 42 -20.71 0.35 -3.07
CA THR A 42 -19.83 1.38 -2.53
C THR A 42 -19.54 2.53 -3.51
N ASP A 43 -20.45 2.77 -4.45
CA ASP A 43 -20.35 3.84 -5.44
C ASP A 43 -19.04 3.75 -6.27
N GLY A 44 -18.59 2.53 -6.58
CA GLY A 44 -17.37 2.29 -7.34
C GLY A 44 -16.08 2.75 -6.66
N ARG A 45 -16.09 3.11 -5.37
CA ARG A 45 -14.89 3.50 -4.63
C ARG A 45 -14.19 2.27 -4.06
N ALA A 46 -12.89 2.18 -4.27
CA ALA A 46 -12.02 1.14 -3.72
C ALA A 46 -10.86 1.77 -2.93
N LEU A 47 -10.48 1.14 -1.83
CA LEU A 47 -9.24 1.43 -1.11
C LEU A 47 -8.38 0.18 -1.13
N ILE A 48 -7.19 0.26 -1.69
CA ILE A 48 -6.20 -0.80 -1.62
C ILE A 48 -5.14 -0.46 -0.57
N PHE A 49 -5.01 -1.32 0.43
CA PHE A 49 -3.94 -1.25 1.42
C PHE A 49 -2.81 -2.21 1.04
N VAL A 50 -1.59 -1.68 0.96
CA VAL A 50 -0.37 -2.44 0.64
C VAL A 50 0.54 -2.44 1.87
N HIS A 51 0.69 -3.59 2.50
CA HIS A 51 1.48 -3.71 3.72
C HIS A 51 3.00 -3.65 3.47
N GLY A 52 3.76 -3.46 4.56
CA GLY A 52 5.21 -3.33 4.52
C GLY A 52 5.98 -4.62 4.82
N TYR A 53 7.29 -4.44 5.05
CA TYR A 53 8.24 -5.47 5.48
C TYR A 53 7.78 -6.18 6.76
N ARG A 54 8.10 -7.46 6.93
CA ARG A 54 7.86 -8.25 8.15
C ARG A 54 6.42 -8.19 8.67
N THR A 55 5.44 -8.21 7.76
CA THR A 55 4.03 -8.14 8.12
C THR A 55 3.31 -9.42 7.65
N PRO A 56 3.04 -10.38 8.56
CA PRO A 56 2.29 -11.58 8.18
C PRO A 56 0.85 -11.24 7.77
N PHE A 57 0.22 -12.17 7.04
CA PHE A 57 -1.10 -11.96 6.43
C PHE A 57 -2.18 -11.58 7.45
N ASP A 58 -2.23 -12.24 8.59
CA ASP A 58 -3.20 -11.93 9.66
C ASP A 58 -3.03 -10.51 10.20
N ASN A 59 -1.79 -10.09 10.46
CA ASN A 59 -1.49 -8.72 10.90
C ASN A 59 -1.86 -7.69 9.84
N SER A 60 -1.63 -7.98 8.55
CA SER A 60 -1.98 -7.04 7.48
C SER A 60 -3.50 -6.93 7.29
N VAL A 61 -4.27 -8.00 7.51
CA VAL A 61 -5.74 -7.97 7.57
C VAL A 61 -6.23 -7.07 8.71
N TYR A 62 -5.70 -7.23 9.92
CA TYR A 62 -6.10 -6.39 11.06
C TYR A 62 -5.76 -4.92 10.82
N ARG A 63 -4.58 -4.63 10.27
CA ARG A 63 -4.18 -3.25 9.95
C ARG A 63 -5.07 -2.63 8.87
N ALA A 64 -5.44 -3.39 7.84
CA ALA A 64 -6.39 -2.92 6.83
C ALA A 64 -7.76 -2.60 7.47
N ALA A 65 -8.26 -3.48 8.34
CA ALA A 65 -9.52 -3.27 9.05
C ALA A 65 -9.48 -2.03 9.97
N GLN A 66 -8.37 -1.82 10.70
CA GLN A 66 -8.16 -0.62 11.51
C GLN A 66 -8.17 0.65 10.66
N ILE A 67 -7.44 0.68 9.54
CA ILE A 67 -7.42 1.84 8.63
C ILE A 67 -8.84 2.17 8.16
N VAL A 68 -9.60 1.17 7.71
CA VAL A 68 -10.97 1.36 7.22
C VAL A 68 -11.91 1.86 8.33
N HIS A 69 -11.80 1.28 9.52
CA HIS A 69 -12.62 1.64 10.67
C HIS A 69 -12.33 3.05 11.15
N ASP A 70 -11.06 3.36 11.43
CA ASP A 70 -10.65 4.64 12.03
C ASP A 70 -10.83 5.81 11.05
N SER A 71 -10.67 5.58 9.74
CA SER A 71 -10.93 6.60 8.71
C SER A 71 -12.41 6.77 8.37
N GLY A 72 -13.28 5.86 8.82
CA GLY A 72 -14.68 5.82 8.42
C GLY A 72 -14.87 5.57 6.91
N TYR A 73 -13.92 4.90 6.26
CA TYR A 73 -13.94 4.67 4.81
C TYR A 73 -15.16 3.84 4.41
N ARG A 74 -15.93 4.33 3.42
CA ARG A 74 -17.18 3.71 2.95
C ARG A 74 -17.06 3.07 1.55
N GLY A 75 -15.85 2.96 1.03
CA GLY A 75 -15.56 2.25 -0.22
C GLY A 75 -15.38 0.75 0.01
N THR A 76 -15.06 0.02 -1.05
CA THR A 76 -14.67 -1.40 -1.00
C THR A 76 -13.20 -1.51 -0.54
N PRO A 77 -12.91 -2.06 0.64
CA PRO A 77 -11.54 -2.26 1.09
C PRO A 77 -10.92 -3.50 0.43
N VAL A 78 -9.67 -3.38 0.03
CA VAL A 78 -8.87 -4.43 -0.58
C VAL A 78 -7.53 -4.46 0.12
N LEU A 79 -7.11 -5.62 0.62
CA LEU A 79 -5.75 -5.82 1.08
C LEU A 79 -4.95 -6.46 -0.06
N PHE A 80 -3.86 -5.84 -0.45
CA PHE A 80 -2.83 -6.51 -1.24
C PHE A 80 -1.77 -7.07 -0.30
N SER A 81 -1.67 -8.40 -0.25
CA SER A 81 -0.66 -9.09 0.54
C SER A 81 0.40 -9.75 -0.33
N TRP A 82 1.65 -9.59 0.08
CA TRP A 82 2.83 -10.14 -0.58
C TRP A 82 3.73 -10.84 0.44
N ALA A 83 4.71 -11.62 -0.03
CA ALA A 83 5.55 -12.46 0.82
C ALA A 83 6.60 -11.64 1.62
N SER A 84 6.16 -10.73 2.48
CA SER A 84 7.01 -10.05 3.45
C SER A 84 7.20 -10.96 4.66
N THR A 85 8.21 -11.81 4.59
CA THR A 85 8.38 -12.89 5.54
C THR A 85 8.42 -12.32 6.97
N GLY A 86 7.62 -12.85 7.89
CA GLY A 86 7.60 -12.39 9.29
C GLY A 86 8.90 -12.69 10.07
N ARG A 87 10.00 -13.01 9.37
CA ARG A 87 11.28 -13.48 9.89
C ARG A 87 12.43 -12.63 9.35
N THR A 88 13.47 -12.45 10.15
CA THR A 88 14.60 -11.51 9.93
C THR A 88 15.64 -12.00 8.90
N VAL A 89 15.29 -12.79 7.88
CA VAL A 89 16.33 -13.31 6.96
C VAL A 89 16.33 -12.49 5.67
N ASP A 90 17.20 -11.49 5.69
CA ASP A 90 17.62 -10.58 4.62
C ASP A 90 16.59 -9.58 4.09
N TYR A 91 16.81 -8.32 4.45
CA TYR A 91 16.19 -7.14 3.82
C TYR A 91 16.21 -7.21 2.27
N ILE A 92 17.28 -7.78 1.72
CA ILE A 92 17.42 -8.05 0.27
C ILE A 92 16.37 -9.07 -0.22
N TYR A 93 16.09 -10.14 0.54
CA TYR A 93 15.09 -11.13 0.17
C TYR A 93 13.69 -10.52 0.10
N ASP A 94 13.30 -9.74 1.11
CA ASP A 94 11.99 -9.10 1.08
C ASP A 94 11.92 -7.99 0.00
N ASN A 95 13.02 -7.29 -0.30
CA ASN A 95 13.06 -6.36 -1.44
C ASN A 95 12.87 -7.10 -2.78
N ASN A 96 13.52 -8.25 -2.96
CA ASN A 96 13.31 -9.12 -4.11
C ASN A 96 11.86 -9.63 -4.17
N SER A 97 11.29 -10.01 -3.04
CA SER A 97 9.90 -10.48 -2.94
C SER A 97 8.90 -9.37 -3.26
N ALA A 98 9.13 -8.15 -2.78
CA ALA A 98 8.35 -6.97 -3.15
C ALA A 98 8.47 -6.68 -4.65
N THR A 99 9.68 -6.83 -5.21
CA THR A 99 9.93 -6.65 -6.64
C THR A 99 9.22 -7.71 -7.49
N VAL A 100 9.11 -8.96 -7.02
CA VAL A 100 8.30 -10.01 -7.65
C VAL A 100 6.80 -9.69 -7.57
N ALA A 101 6.34 -9.08 -6.47
CA ALA A 101 4.93 -8.79 -6.24
C ALA A 101 4.37 -7.63 -7.09
N ARG A 102 5.20 -6.82 -7.76
CA ARG A 102 4.76 -5.65 -8.54
C ARG A 102 3.72 -5.98 -9.61
N ASP A 103 3.95 -7.05 -10.35
CA ASP A 103 3.04 -7.49 -11.43
C ASP A 103 1.70 -7.97 -10.82
N GLY A 104 1.73 -8.53 -9.61
CA GLY A 104 0.55 -8.90 -8.85
C GLY A 104 -0.28 -7.69 -8.41
N LEU A 105 0.38 -6.61 -7.97
CA LEU A 105 -0.31 -5.37 -7.60
C LEU A 105 -0.89 -4.68 -8.84
N GLU A 106 -0.12 -4.61 -9.93
CA GLU A 106 -0.61 -4.13 -11.24
C GLU A 106 -1.88 -4.89 -11.65
N LYS A 107 -1.83 -6.22 -11.63
CA LYS A 107 -2.98 -7.07 -11.95
C LYS A 107 -4.18 -6.80 -11.04
N THR A 108 -3.95 -6.58 -9.74
CA THR A 108 -5.02 -6.28 -8.77
C THR A 108 -5.69 -4.94 -9.09
N LEU A 109 -4.92 -3.92 -9.47
CA LEU A 109 -5.45 -2.62 -9.87
C LEU A 109 -6.26 -2.72 -11.18
N ARG A 110 -5.79 -3.50 -12.15
CA ARG A 110 -6.55 -3.82 -13.39
C ARG A 110 -7.86 -4.53 -13.08
N LEU A 111 -7.84 -5.50 -12.15
CA LEU A 111 -9.05 -6.21 -11.72
C LEU A 111 -10.07 -5.27 -11.09
N LEU A 112 -9.64 -4.32 -10.26
CA LEU A 112 -10.52 -3.30 -9.69
C LEU A 112 -11.16 -2.43 -10.77
N HIS A 113 -10.35 -1.94 -11.71
CA HIS A 113 -10.85 -1.18 -12.85
C HIS A 113 -11.90 -1.99 -13.64
N ALA A 114 -11.57 -3.23 -14.04
CA ALA A 114 -12.46 -4.12 -14.80
C ALA A 114 -13.72 -4.54 -14.03
N ALA A 115 -13.67 -4.57 -12.70
CA ALA A 115 -14.82 -4.82 -11.84
C ALA A 115 -15.75 -3.60 -11.70
N GLY A 116 -15.36 -2.42 -12.20
CA GLY A 116 -16.15 -1.20 -12.22
C GLY A 116 -15.72 -0.15 -11.19
N ALA A 117 -14.47 -0.18 -10.72
CA ALA A 117 -13.95 0.87 -9.85
C ALA A 117 -13.90 2.21 -10.60
N ARG A 118 -14.53 3.23 -10.01
CA ARG A 118 -14.52 4.62 -10.48
C ARG A 118 -13.44 5.46 -9.81
N ARG A 119 -13.00 5.05 -8.63
CA ARG A 119 -11.91 5.67 -7.86
C ARG A 119 -11.18 4.59 -7.07
N ILE A 120 -9.86 4.56 -7.18
CA ILE A 120 -8.98 3.63 -6.47
C ILE A 120 -8.02 4.43 -5.61
N ASP A 121 -8.27 4.47 -4.31
CA ASP A 121 -7.39 5.04 -3.30
C ASP A 121 -6.34 4.01 -2.90
N ILE A 122 -5.09 4.44 -2.72
CA ILE A 122 -3.98 3.55 -2.33
C ILE A 122 -3.41 4.05 -1.01
N VAL A 123 -3.29 3.15 -0.03
CA VAL A 123 -2.51 3.39 1.19
C VAL A 123 -1.41 2.35 1.25
N ALA A 124 -0.16 2.78 1.21
CA ALA A 124 1.01 1.91 1.28
C ALA A 124 1.87 2.24 2.50
N HIS A 125 2.51 1.22 3.09
CA HIS A 125 3.32 1.38 4.29
C HIS A 125 4.73 0.77 4.14
N SER A 126 5.76 1.47 4.62
CA SER A 126 7.16 0.99 4.61
C SER A 126 7.58 0.50 3.22
N MET A 127 8.03 -0.74 3.06
CA MET A 127 8.43 -1.31 1.77
C MET A 127 7.25 -1.54 0.79
N GLY A 128 6.00 -1.50 1.26
CA GLY A 128 4.83 -1.49 0.39
C GLY A 128 4.78 -0.26 -0.54
N ASN A 129 5.46 0.82 -0.15
CA ASN A 129 5.59 2.02 -0.98
C ASN A 129 6.43 1.75 -2.23
N TRP A 130 7.54 0.99 -2.10
CA TRP A 130 8.37 0.58 -3.23
C TRP A 130 7.54 -0.16 -4.29
N LEU A 131 6.81 -1.17 -3.82
CA LEU A 131 5.92 -1.99 -4.62
C LEU A 131 4.84 -1.15 -5.32
N THR A 132 4.23 -0.22 -4.59
CA THR A 132 3.21 0.69 -5.13
C THR A 132 3.77 1.57 -6.24
N MET A 133 4.92 2.20 -6.00
CA MET A 133 5.56 3.07 -6.99
C MET A 133 6.01 2.30 -8.24
N GLU A 134 6.47 1.06 -8.11
CA GLU A 134 6.80 0.22 -9.27
C GLU A 134 5.56 -0.15 -10.09
N ALA A 135 4.45 -0.52 -9.45
CA ALA A 135 3.20 -0.80 -10.17
C ALA A 135 2.68 0.44 -10.93
N LEU A 136 2.70 1.62 -10.29
CA LEU A 136 2.33 2.88 -10.95
C LEU A 136 3.26 3.22 -12.12
N ARG A 137 4.57 2.98 -11.95
CA ARG A 137 5.55 3.13 -13.02
C ARG A 137 5.30 2.18 -14.19
N GLN A 138 4.82 0.95 -13.95
CA GLN A 138 4.45 0.00 -15.01
C GLN A 138 3.27 0.50 -15.84
N PHE A 139 2.24 1.09 -15.23
CA PHE A 139 1.15 1.73 -15.97
C PHE A 139 1.63 2.88 -16.85
N ALA A 140 2.51 3.73 -16.32
CA ALA A 140 3.12 4.82 -17.09
C ALA A 140 3.98 4.32 -18.26
N LEU A 141 4.71 3.21 -18.07
CA LEU A 141 5.46 2.55 -19.15
C LEU A 141 4.56 2.00 -20.25
N ALA A 142 3.45 1.38 -19.87
CA ALA A 142 2.47 0.81 -20.78
C ALA A 142 1.61 1.87 -21.50
N SER A 143 1.74 3.16 -21.12
CA SER A 143 0.83 4.23 -21.55
C SER A 143 -0.64 3.92 -21.25
N ASP A 144 -0.86 3.18 -20.17
CA ASP A 144 -2.18 2.71 -19.78
C ASP A 144 -2.86 3.75 -18.89
N ARG A 145 -3.85 4.41 -19.47
CA ARG A 145 -4.64 5.43 -18.79
C ARG A 145 -5.87 4.88 -18.09
N ASP A 146 -6.29 3.65 -18.37
CA ASP A 146 -7.53 3.11 -17.83
C ASP A 146 -7.48 3.01 -16.31
N VAL A 147 -6.35 2.54 -15.76
CA VAL A 147 -6.13 2.52 -14.30
C VAL A 147 -5.72 3.90 -13.78
N SER A 148 -4.81 4.59 -14.48
CA SER A 148 -4.26 5.88 -14.05
C SER A 148 -5.35 6.94 -13.86
N ASP A 149 -6.34 7.01 -14.74
CA ASP A 149 -7.47 7.94 -14.69
C ASP A 149 -8.46 7.62 -13.56
N ARG A 150 -8.34 6.43 -12.95
CA ARG A 150 -9.15 6.01 -11.79
C ARG A 150 -8.41 6.17 -10.47
N LEU A 151 -7.14 6.55 -10.47
CA LEU A 151 -6.39 6.76 -9.23
C LEU A 151 -7.00 7.92 -8.43
N GLY A 152 -7.30 7.62 -7.18
CA GLY A 152 -7.76 8.58 -6.17
C GLY A 152 -6.57 9.13 -5.40
N ASP A 153 -6.66 9.10 -4.08
CA ASP A 153 -5.55 9.53 -3.23
C ASP A 153 -4.52 8.41 -3.11
N VAL A 154 -3.24 8.72 -3.31
CA VAL A 154 -2.12 7.81 -3.08
C VAL A 154 -1.38 8.28 -1.84
N ILE A 155 -1.47 7.51 -0.77
CA ILE A 155 -0.86 7.82 0.53
C ILE A 155 0.30 6.85 0.77
N LEU A 156 1.50 7.42 0.87
CA LEU A 156 2.75 6.72 1.10
C LEU A 156 3.22 6.95 2.54
N ALA A 157 2.96 6.00 3.44
CA ALA A 157 3.27 6.11 4.85
C ALA A 157 4.63 5.48 5.19
N SER A 158 5.48 6.24 5.88
CA SER A 158 6.87 5.91 6.25
C SER A 158 7.62 5.22 5.08
N PRO A 159 7.76 5.87 3.91
CA PRO A 159 8.26 5.22 2.70
C PRO A 159 9.71 4.77 2.84
N ASP A 160 9.91 3.46 2.72
CA ASP A 160 11.23 2.81 2.66
C ASP A 160 11.65 2.63 1.20
N ILE A 161 11.96 3.75 0.54
CA ILE A 161 12.45 3.82 -0.85
C ILE A 161 13.70 4.72 -0.87
N ASP A 162 14.71 4.36 -1.64
CA ASP A 162 15.84 5.25 -1.93
C ASP A 162 15.33 6.51 -2.66
N VAL A 163 15.78 7.70 -2.24
CA VAL A 163 15.24 8.95 -2.79
C VAL A 163 15.52 9.11 -4.29
N ASP A 164 16.67 8.66 -4.78
CA ASP A 164 17.01 8.77 -6.21
C ASP A 164 16.12 7.85 -7.03
N VAL A 165 15.84 6.66 -6.49
CA VAL A 165 14.92 5.72 -7.13
C VAL A 165 13.50 6.29 -7.13
N PHE A 166 13.02 6.85 -6.02
CA PHE A 166 11.72 7.48 -5.95
C PHE A 166 11.56 8.62 -6.95
N LYS A 167 12.55 9.51 -7.04
CA LYS A 167 12.58 10.59 -8.04
C LYS A 167 12.61 10.05 -9.46
N SER A 168 13.37 8.98 -9.72
CA SER A 168 13.40 8.31 -11.02
C SER A 168 12.03 7.74 -11.40
N GLN A 169 11.33 7.10 -10.45
CA GLN A 169 9.98 6.59 -10.63
C GLN A 169 9.01 7.73 -10.93
N LEU A 170 9.01 8.80 -10.15
CA LEU A 170 8.14 9.97 -10.36
C LEU A 170 8.38 10.63 -11.72
N ARG A 171 9.64 10.79 -12.15
CA ARG A 171 9.95 11.30 -13.51
C ARG A 171 9.38 10.39 -14.59
N ARG A 172 9.35 9.08 -14.36
CA ARG A 172 8.76 8.13 -15.31
C ARG A 172 7.23 8.13 -15.29
N ILE A 173 6.63 8.24 -14.11
CA ILE A 173 5.17 8.34 -13.91
C ILE A 173 4.64 9.65 -14.50
N GLY A 174 5.46 10.71 -14.44
CA GLY A 174 5.01 12.07 -14.72
C GLY A 174 4.38 12.70 -13.47
N LYS A 175 4.02 13.98 -13.60
CA LYS A 175 3.33 14.67 -12.51
C LYS A 175 1.90 14.10 -12.39
N PRO A 176 1.52 13.51 -11.25
CA PRO A 176 0.19 12.94 -11.10
C PRO A 176 -0.87 14.04 -11.08
N ASP A 177 -2.07 13.75 -11.59
CA ASP A 177 -3.20 14.71 -11.63
C ASP A 177 -3.64 15.13 -10.22
N ARG A 178 -3.44 14.26 -9.23
CA ARG A 178 -3.60 14.53 -7.81
C ARG A 178 -2.26 14.30 -7.11
N PRO A 179 -1.84 15.15 -6.17
CA PRO A 179 -0.59 14.94 -5.49
C PRO A 179 -0.59 13.62 -4.70
N PHE A 180 0.56 12.97 -4.62
CA PHE A 180 0.73 11.84 -3.70
C PHE A 180 1.06 12.39 -2.32
N PHE A 181 0.41 11.84 -1.29
CA PHE A 181 0.64 12.24 0.09
C PHE A 181 1.74 11.39 0.69
N VAL A 182 2.83 12.01 1.14
CA VAL A 182 3.91 11.30 1.83
C VAL A 182 3.86 11.62 3.31
N ILE A 183 3.61 10.59 4.13
CA ILE A 183 3.55 10.73 5.59
C ILE A 183 4.84 10.17 6.17
N VAL A 184 5.63 11.03 6.82
CA VAL A 184 6.86 10.64 7.52
C VAL A 184 6.69 10.82 9.02
N SER A 185 7.17 9.85 9.81
CA SER A 185 7.24 9.99 11.28
C SER A 185 8.54 10.66 11.67
N ARG A 186 8.47 11.70 12.52
CA ARG A 186 9.68 12.38 13.05
C ARG A 186 10.56 11.45 13.87
N ASP A 187 9.94 10.51 14.58
CA ASP A 187 10.67 9.53 15.40
C ASP A 187 11.40 8.52 14.52
N ASP A 188 10.79 8.09 13.41
CA ASP A 188 11.44 7.21 12.42
C ASP A 188 12.63 7.94 11.77
N ARG A 189 12.50 9.24 11.46
CA ARG A 189 13.60 10.07 10.91
C ARG A 189 14.83 10.10 11.83
N ALA A 190 14.59 10.22 13.13
CA ALA A 190 15.66 10.24 14.13
C ALA A 190 16.28 8.84 14.33
N LEU A 191 15.47 7.79 14.29
CA LEU A 191 15.93 6.40 14.44
C LEU A 191 16.69 5.90 13.21
N LEU A 192 16.26 6.24 11.99
CA LEU A 192 16.89 5.80 10.74
C LEU A 192 18.21 6.52 10.44
N ALA A 193 18.35 7.79 10.87
CA ALA A 193 19.64 8.47 10.91
C ALA A 193 20.71 7.70 11.74
N SER A 194 20.26 6.81 12.64
CA SER A 194 21.14 5.95 13.43
C SER A 194 21.36 4.54 12.86
N SER A 195 20.59 4.10 11.85
CA SER A 195 20.65 2.72 11.32
C SER A 195 21.40 2.62 9.98
N ILE A 196 22.67 2.23 10.07
CA ILE A 196 23.58 1.94 8.94
C ILE A 196 23.25 0.55 8.37
N ILE A 197 22.25 0.41 7.50
CA ILE A 197 22.03 -0.84 6.73
C ILE A 197 21.75 -0.63 5.22
N ALA A 198 21.61 0.61 4.72
CA ALA A 198 21.28 0.86 3.31
C ALA A 198 22.40 1.50 2.45
N GLY A 199 23.66 1.48 2.90
CA GLY A 199 24.77 1.99 2.08
C GLY A 199 24.82 3.52 1.94
N ASN A 200 24.48 4.25 3.00
CA ASN A 200 24.69 5.70 3.15
C ASN A 200 23.88 6.61 2.18
N ARG A 201 22.78 6.11 1.59
CA ARG A 201 21.86 6.91 0.76
C ARG A 201 20.57 7.27 1.51
N PRO A 202 20.08 8.51 1.39
CA PRO A 202 18.87 8.94 2.07
C PRO A 202 17.62 8.24 1.52
N ARG A 203 16.75 7.77 2.42
CA ARG A 203 15.43 7.22 2.09
C ARG A 203 14.40 8.35 2.01
N VAL A 204 13.31 8.14 1.27
CA VAL A 204 12.21 9.12 1.18
C VAL A 204 11.64 9.44 2.57
N GLY A 205 11.53 8.43 3.45
CA GLY A 205 11.08 8.62 4.83
C GLY A 205 11.93 9.60 5.65
N ASP A 206 13.20 9.79 5.27
CA ASP A 206 14.18 10.60 6.01
C ASP A 206 14.63 11.85 5.25
N TYR A 207 14.12 12.05 4.03
CA TYR A 207 14.58 13.10 3.14
C TYR A 207 14.13 14.47 3.64
N GLY A 208 15.08 15.36 3.92
CA GLY A 208 14.81 16.65 4.55
C GLY A 208 14.53 17.82 3.61
N ASN A 209 14.40 17.58 2.30
CA ASN A 209 14.14 18.63 1.30
C ASN A 209 12.76 18.44 0.66
N ASP A 210 11.74 18.91 1.37
CA ASP A 210 10.33 18.78 0.97
C ASP A 210 10.04 19.52 -0.34
N ALA A 211 10.71 20.66 -0.59
CA ALA A 211 10.53 21.47 -1.80
C ALA A 211 10.89 20.70 -3.08
N ASP A 212 11.97 19.92 -3.03
CA ASP A 212 12.43 19.08 -4.15
C ASP A 212 11.40 17.99 -4.49
N LEU A 213 10.75 17.37 -3.50
CA LEU A 213 9.69 16.40 -3.74
C LEU A 213 8.38 17.07 -4.21
N ALA A 214 8.07 18.26 -3.71
CA ALA A 214 6.87 19.01 -4.10
C ALA A 214 6.85 19.38 -5.59
N GLU A 215 8.02 19.68 -6.18
CA GLU A 215 8.15 19.91 -7.62
C GLU A 215 7.71 18.70 -8.46
N LEU A 216 7.79 17.49 -7.91
CA LEU A 216 7.40 16.23 -8.55
C LEU A 216 5.95 15.80 -8.25
N GLY A 217 5.15 16.66 -7.61
CA GLY A 217 3.74 16.38 -7.30
C GLY A 217 3.53 15.58 -6.01
N ILE A 218 4.45 15.72 -5.05
CA ILE A 218 4.31 15.17 -3.69
C ILE A 218 3.79 16.26 -2.74
N THR A 219 2.98 15.88 -1.75
CA THR A 219 2.51 16.76 -0.67
C THR A 219 2.71 16.10 0.69
#